data_AF-A0A3D5DJA3-F1
#
_entry.id   AF-A0A3D5DJA3-F1
#
_cell.length_a   1.000
_cell.length_b   1.000
_cell.length_c   1.000
_cell.angle_alpha   90.00
_cell.angle_beta   90.00
_cell.angle_gamma   90.00
#
_symmetry.space_group_name_H-M   'P 1'
#
loop_
_entity.id
_entity.type
_entity.pdbx_description
1 polymer ?
#
loop_
_entity_poly.entity_id
_entity_poly.type
_entity_poly.pdbx_seq_one_letter_code
_entity_poly.pdbx_strand_id
1 'polypeptide(L)'
;MQASPLPGATPAASGSQRAGQPEERCDMCATPLDPVHSHVADLEQSALTCACRACYLLFTDAGAGRGRYRAVPDRYLRDPARPLTAAEWAELDIPVGLAFFLRSSQRGQVCGFYPSPAGATECTLDLQAWARLGESHPLVSSAEEDVEAVLVSRADAGVEHFLVPIDACYELAGRIRLLWQGFDGGAEARQAIEEFLGSVRARARDLVPET
;
A
#
# COMPACT_ATOMS: atom_id res chain seq x y z
N MET A 1 -17.36 -71.70 -22.63
CA MET A 1 -16.22 -71.22 -21.80
C MET A 1 -16.47 -69.74 -21.56
N GLN A 2 -17.14 -69.40 -20.45
CA GLN A 2 -16.59 -68.84 -19.21
C GLN A 2 -16.07 -67.39 -19.30
N ALA A 3 -16.55 -66.58 -18.36
CA ALA A 3 -16.48 -65.13 -18.24
C ALA A 3 -15.16 -64.58 -17.66
N SER A 4 -14.93 -63.26 -17.80
CA SER A 4 -14.57 -62.28 -16.73
C SER A 4 -13.79 -61.02 -17.22
N PRO A 5 -13.73 -59.91 -16.42
CA PRO A 5 -13.94 -58.52 -16.88
C PRO A 5 -12.71 -57.55 -16.86
N LEU A 6 -12.99 -56.27 -17.15
CA LEU A 6 -12.14 -55.04 -17.20
C LEU A 6 -11.28 -54.75 -15.93
N PRO A 7 -10.18 -53.99 -16.04
CA PRO A 7 -10.16 -52.55 -15.66
C PRO A 7 -9.18 -51.70 -16.52
N GLY A 8 -9.14 -50.36 -16.49
CA GLY A 8 -9.57 -49.45 -15.45
C GLY A 8 -9.62 -47.99 -15.92
N ALA A 9 -10.27 -47.20 -15.07
CA ALA A 9 -10.59 -45.80 -15.24
C ALA A 9 -9.36 -44.90 -15.22
N THR A 10 -9.37 -43.88 -16.09
CA THR A 10 -8.47 -42.73 -16.03
C THR A 10 -8.97 -41.76 -14.94
N PRO A 11 -8.10 -41.25 -14.06
CA PRO A 11 -8.50 -40.29 -13.04
C PRO A 11 -8.40 -38.84 -13.54
N ALA A 12 -9.05 -37.98 -12.75
CA ALA A 12 -8.79 -36.56 -12.56
C ALA A 12 -9.50 -35.55 -13.48
N ALA A 13 -10.56 -34.96 -12.91
CA ALA A 13 -10.58 -33.51 -12.68
C ALA A 13 -11.46 -33.23 -11.44
N SER A 14 -10.91 -33.45 -10.24
CA SER A 14 -11.50 -32.87 -9.04
C SER A 14 -10.98 -31.45 -8.93
N GLY A 15 -11.65 -30.55 -9.66
CA GLY A 15 -11.50 -29.12 -9.45
C GLY A 15 -12.00 -28.80 -8.05
N SER A 16 -11.08 -28.73 -7.10
CA SER A 16 -11.34 -28.17 -5.78
C SER A 16 -11.61 -26.68 -5.98
N GLN A 17 -12.87 -26.37 -6.28
CA GLN A 17 -13.42 -25.04 -6.14
C GLN A 17 -13.26 -24.68 -4.67
N ARG A 18 -12.32 -23.79 -4.36
CA ARG A 18 -12.26 -23.13 -3.05
C ARG A 18 -13.57 -22.36 -2.88
N ALA A 19 -14.51 -22.99 -2.18
CA ALA A 19 -15.78 -22.39 -1.84
C ALA A 19 -15.56 -21.15 -0.95
N GLY A 20 -16.11 -20.01 -1.37
CA GLY A 20 -16.64 -19.02 -0.44
C GLY A 20 -15.82 -17.76 -0.16
N GLN A 21 -14.99 -17.27 -1.09
CA GLN A 21 -14.70 -15.83 -1.07
C GLN A 21 -15.79 -15.11 -1.88
N PRO A 22 -16.46 -14.10 -1.31
CA PRO A 22 -17.38 -13.27 -2.10
C PRO A 22 -16.61 -12.73 -3.30
N GLU A 23 -17.19 -12.88 -4.49
CA GLU A 23 -16.63 -12.28 -5.71
C GLU A 23 -16.57 -10.77 -5.49
N GLU A 24 -15.36 -10.22 -5.36
CA GLU A 24 -15.17 -8.78 -5.25
C GLU A 24 -15.71 -8.11 -6.52
N ARG A 25 -16.37 -6.98 -6.34
CA ARG A 25 -17.01 -6.24 -7.44
C ARG A 25 -16.55 -4.80 -7.42
N CYS A 26 -16.45 -4.21 -8.60
CA CYS A 26 -16.19 -2.79 -8.72
C CYS A 26 -17.33 -1.99 -8.09
N ASP A 27 -17.02 -1.06 -7.19
CA ASP A 27 -18.06 -0.28 -6.49
C ASP A 27 -18.78 0.72 -7.41
N MET A 28 -18.23 0.98 -8.60
CA MET A 28 -18.79 1.92 -9.57
C MET A 28 -19.70 1.26 -10.60
N CYS A 29 -19.37 0.05 -11.07
CA CYS A 29 -20.09 -0.63 -12.14
C CYS A 29 -20.48 -2.09 -11.86
N ALA A 30 -20.17 -2.59 -10.65
CA ALA A 30 -20.45 -3.95 -10.19
C ALA A 30 -19.82 -5.10 -11.01
N THR A 31 -18.93 -4.78 -11.95
CA THR A 31 -18.18 -5.80 -12.71
C THR A 31 -17.30 -6.60 -11.75
N PRO A 32 -17.27 -7.95 -11.87
CA PRO A 32 -16.35 -8.79 -11.10
C PRO A 32 -14.91 -8.31 -11.18
N LEU A 33 -14.20 -8.40 -10.06
CA LEU A 33 -12.79 -8.08 -9.94
C LEU A 33 -11.97 -9.35 -9.73
N ASP A 34 -10.76 -9.32 -10.29
CA ASP A 34 -9.74 -10.27 -9.92
C ASP A 34 -9.26 -9.99 -8.48
N PRO A 35 -8.68 -10.98 -7.77
CA PRO A 35 -8.10 -10.77 -6.44
C PRO A 35 -7.03 -9.68 -6.40
N VAL A 36 -6.39 -9.39 -7.53
CA VAL A 36 -5.51 -8.24 -7.72
C VAL A 36 -6.23 -7.29 -8.67
N HIS A 37 -6.64 -6.14 -8.15
CA HIS A 37 -7.37 -5.11 -8.88
C HIS A 37 -6.86 -3.71 -8.51
N SER A 38 -7.31 -2.70 -9.24
CA SER A 38 -6.89 -1.31 -9.03
C SER A 38 -7.85 -0.57 -8.11
N HIS A 39 -7.35 0.50 -7.47
CA HIS A 39 -8.14 1.37 -6.62
C HIS A 39 -8.24 2.78 -7.17
N VAL A 40 -9.30 3.47 -6.76
CA VAL A 40 -9.50 4.90 -6.93
C VAL A 40 -9.69 5.50 -5.54
N ALA A 41 -8.99 6.58 -5.24
CA ALA A 41 -9.20 7.36 -4.02
C ALA A 41 -10.45 8.24 -4.19
N ASP A 42 -11.41 8.11 -3.27
CA ASP A 42 -12.50 9.06 -3.07
C ASP A 42 -12.03 10.11 -2.07
N LEU A 43 -11.69 11.30 -2.57
CA LEU A 43 -11.12 12.37 -1.77
C LEU A 43 -12.15 12.89 -0.76
N GLU A 44 -13.40 13.12 -1.18
CA GLU A 44 -14.45 13.61 -0.28
C GLU A 44 -14.66 12.71 0.94
N GLN A 45 -14.57 11.39 0.74
CA GLN A 45 -14.75 10.40 1.81
C GLN A 45 -13.45 9.98 2.48
N SER A 46 -12.29 10.41 1.95
CA SER A 46 -10.97 9.95 2.38
C SER A 46 -10.88 8.42 2.44
N ALA A 47 -11.36 7.76 1.38
CA ALA A 47 -11.50 6.31 1.30
C ALA A 47 -11.01 5.76 -0.05
N LEU A 48 -10.71 4.46 -0.08
CA LEU A 48 -10.39 3.75 -1.32
C LEU A 48 -11.62 3.02 -1.86
N THR A 49 -11.77 3.06 -3.16
CA THR A 49 -12.84 2.43 -3.93
C THR A 49 -12.24 1.37 -4.86
N CYS A 50 -12.77 0.14 -4.83
CA CYS A 50 -12.33 -0.93 -5.71
C CYS A 50 -12.81 -0.67 -7.14
N ALA A 51 -11.89 -0.65 -8.11
CA ALA A 51 -12.16 -0.24 -9.47
C ALA A 51 -11.74 -1.29 -10.49
N CYS A 52 -12.64 -1.63 -11.42
CA CYS A 52 -12.26 -2.39 -12.60
C CYS A 52 -11.39 -1.51 -13.52
N ARG A 53 -10.67 -2.12 -14.47
CA ARG A 53 -9.77 -1.38 -15.38
C ARG A 53 -10.47 -0.24 -16.11
N ALA A 54 -11.71 -0.44 -16.57
CA ALA A 54 -12.46 0.60 -17.28
C ALA A 54 -12.78 1.80 -16.37
N CYS A 55 -13.27 1.54 -15.15
CA CYS A 55 -13.56 2.60 -14.18
C CYS A 55 -12.29 3.32 -13.71
N TYR A 56 -11.20 2.59 -13.47
CA TYR A 56 -9.90 3.17 -13.12
C TYR A 56 -9.42 4.21 -14.16
N LEU A 57 -9.52 3.86 -15.45
CA LEU A 57 -9.07 4.72 -16.56
C LEU A 57 -9.86 6.03 -16.67
N LEU A 58 -11.04 6.13 -16.07
CA LEU A 58 -11.82 7.37 -16.05
C LEU A 58 -11.22 8.42 -15.11
N PHE A 59 -10.35 8.03 -14.17
CA PHE A 59 -9.85 8.89 -13.09
C PHE A 59 -8.33 9.02 -13.06
N THR A 60 -7.64 8.65 -14.14
CA THR A 60 -6.18 8.82 -14.25
C THR A 60 -5.77 10.29 -14.39
N ASP A 61 -6.65 11.12 -14.94
CA ASP A 61 -6.46 12.57 -14.96
C ASP A 61 -7.01 13.19 -13.66
N ALA A 62 -6.21 13.96 -12.94
CA ALA A 62 -6.57 14.54 -11.65
C ALA A 62 -7.83 15.43 -11.66
N GLY A 63 -8.25 15.94 -12.83
CA GLY A 63 -9.47 16.74 -13.00
C GLY A 63 -10.76 15.93 -13.26
N ALA A 64 -10.65 14.62 -13.45
CA ALA A 64 -11.80 13.77 -13.73
C ALA A 64 -12.76 13.69 -12.55
N GLY A 65 -14.05 13.42 -12.81
CA GLY A 65 -15.06 13.29 -11.75
C GLY A 65 -15.20 14.55 -10.87
N ARG A 66 -14.93 15.74 -11.42
CA ARG A 66 -14.87 17.03 -10.69
C ARG A 66 -13.76 17.08 -9.63
N GLY A 67 -12.72 16.26 -9.77
CA GLY A 67 -11.61 16.18 -8.82
C GLY A 67 -11.93 15.41 -7.54
N ARG A 68 -13.10 14.76 -7.44
CA ARG A 68 -13.44 13.91 -6.30
C ARG A 68 -12.67 12.59 -6.29
N TYR A 69 -12.45 12.04 -7.47
CA TYR A 69 -11.89 10.70 -7.63
C TYR A 69 -10.54 10.76 -8.31
N ARG A 70 -9.57 10.03 -7.78
CA ARG A 70 -8.23 9.95 -8.35
C ARG A 70 -7.74 8.51 -8.40
N ALA A 71 -7.30 8.06 -9.57
CA ALA A 71 -6.74 6.72 -9.73
C ALA A 71 -5.45 6.56 -8.90
N VAL A 72 -5.34 5.46 -8.16
CA VAL A 72 -4.14 5.15 -7.38
C VAL A 72 -3.09 4.51 -8.29
N PRO A 73 -1.92 5.13 -8.50
CA PRO A 73 -0.92 4.61 -9.42
C PRO A 73 -0.25 3.36 -8.85
N ASP A 74 0.26 2.49 -9.72
CA ASP A 74 1.08 1.33 -9.33
C ASP A 74 2.58 1.69 -9.40
N ARG A 75 2.99 2.69 -8.62
CA ARG A 75 4.35 3.24 -8.65
C ARG A 75 5.07 3.00 -7.32
N TYR A 76 6.16 2.24 -7.38
CA TYR A 76 7.05 1.96 -6.24
C TYR A 76 8.44 2.50 -6.57
N LEU A 77 8.94 3.46 -5.80
CA LEU A 77 10.27 4.05 -6.02
C LEU A 77 11.12 4.01 -4.75
N ARG A 78 12.44 4.00 -4.96
CA ARG A 78 13.46 4.21 -3.92
C ARG A 78 14.53 5.16 -4.44
N ASP A 79 15.19 5.90 -3.55
CA ASP A 79 16.32 6.76 -3.89
C ASP A 79 17.58 6.28 -3.15
N PRO A 80 18.34 5.33 -3.72
CA PRO A 80 19.55 4.82 -3.08
C PRO A 80 20.68 5.85 -3.07
N ALA A 81 20.59 6.92 -3.88
CA ALA A 81 21.61 7.97 -3.94
C ALA A 81 21.48 8.96 -2.77
N ARG A 82 20.29 9.09 -2.19
CA ARG A 82 20.00 9.99 -1.06
C ARG A 82 19.24 9.25 0.05
N PRO A 83 19.90 8.29 0.74
CA PRO A 83 19.27 7.56 1.83
C PRO A 83 18.87 8.51 2.96
N LEU A 84 17.70 8.28 3.54
CA LEU A 84 17.28 8.96 4.77
C LEU A 84 18.14 8.50 5.94
N THR A 85 18.61 9.43 6.76
CA THR A 85 19.45 9.13 7.91
C THR A 85 18.62 8.84 9.17
N ALA A 86 19.22 8.15 10.15
CA ALA A 86 18.59 7.93 11.45
C ALA A 86 18.32 9.23 12.22
N ALA A 87 19.14 10.27 12.01
CA ALA A 87 18.95 11.58 12.62
C ALA A 87 17.73 12.31 12.03
N GLU A 88 17.61 12.33 10.71
CA GLU A 88 16.45 12.87 10.00
C GLU A 88 15.14 12.17 10.38
N TRP A 89 15.17 10.85 10.52
CA TRP A 89 14.02 10.10 11.04
C TRP A 89 13.66 10.47 12.48
N ALA A 90 14.66 10.62 13.35
CA ALA A 90 14.45 10.98 14.74
C ALA A 90 13.84 12.39 14.90
N GLU A 91 14.16 13.33 13.99
CA GLU A 91 13.56 14.66 13.97
C GLU A 91 12.04 14.65 13.73
N LEU A 92 11.49 13.60 13.10
CA LEU A 92 10.06 13.49 12.86
C LEU A 92 9.25 13.10 14.10
N ASP A 93 9.92 12.75 15.21
CA ASP A 93 9.32 12.36 16.50
C ASP A 93 8.26 11.25 16.39
N ILE A 94 8.49 10.29 15.49
CA ILE A 94 7.60 9.17 15.27
C ILE A 94 7.86 8.08 16.33
N PRO A 95 6.85 7.66 17.11
CA PRO A 95 7.04 6.75 18.25
C PRO A 95 7.29 5.29 17.86
N VAL A 96 7.25 4.96 16.57
CA VAL A 96 7.32 3.60 16.04
C VAL A 96 8.39 3.49 14.94
N GLY A 97 8.79 2.27 14.59
CA GLY A 97 9.78 2.01 13.54
C GLY A 97 9.24 2.02 12.11
N LEU A 98 7.97 2.38 11.90
CA LEU A 98 7.34 2.36 10.58
C LEU A 98 6.23 3.40 10.50
N ALA A 99 6.27 4.28 9.51
CA ALA A 99 5.19 5.20 9.20
C ALA A 99 5.11 5.47 7.69
N PHE A 100 3.97 5.97 7.25
CA PHE A 100 3.78 6.49 5.90
C PHE A 100 3.20 7.89 5.94
N PHE A 101 3.58 8.71 4.96
CA PHE A 101 3.26 10.12 4.91
C PHE A 101 2.60 10.47 3.58
N LEU A 102 1.43 11.08 3.65
CA LEU A 102 0.60 11.43 2.50
C LEU A 102 0.40 12.94 2.48
N ARG A 103 0.63 13.57 1.33
CA ARG A 103 0.21 14.96 1.11
C ARG A 103 -1.28 14.97 0.79
N SER A 104 -2.08 15.57 1.68
CA SER A 104 -3.52 15.71 1.46
C SER A 104 -3.81 17.04 0.77
N SER A 105 -4.39 17.00 -0.43
CA SER A 105 -4.79 18.22 -1.14
C SER A 105 -5.91 18.96 -0.39
N GLN A 106 -6.84 18.22 0.22
CA GLN A 106 -7.95 18.80 1.01
C GLN A 106 -7.48 19.53 2.28
N ARG A 107 -6.51 18.96 3.00
CA ARG A 107 -5.94 19.59 4.21
C ARG A 107 -4.82 20.59 3.88
N GLY A 108 -4.31 20.59 2.65
CA GLY A 108 -3.18 21.43 2.24
C GLY A 108 -1.88 21.13 3.00
N GLN A 109 -1.76 19.95 3.60
CA GLN A 109 -0.62 19.56 4.44
C GLN A 109 -0.33 18.06 4.33
N VAL A 110 0.85 17.68 4.78
CA VAL A 110 1.21 16.28 4.95
C VAL A 110 0.61 15.73 6.23
N CYS A 111 0.10 14.51 6.15
CA CYS A 111 -0.41 13.72 7.25
C CYS A 111 0.47 12.47 7.38
N GLY A 112 0.92 12.17 8.59
CA GLY A 112 1.66 10.94 8.89
C GLY A 112 0.76 9.92 9.55
N PHE A 113 1.01 8.64 9.24
CA PHE A 113 0.25 7.53 9.78
C PHE A 113 1.17 6.36 10.09
N TYR A 114 0.79 5.55 11.07
CA TYR A 114 1.43 4.26 11.32
C TYR A 114 0.40 3.14 11.53
N PRO A 115 0.70 1.90 11.10
CA PRO A 115 -0.14 0.75 11.39
C PRO A 115 -0.25 0.48 12.90
N SER A 116 -1.47 0.21 13.37
CA SER A 116 -1.76 -0.12 14.76
C SER A 116 -2.94 -1.11 14.86
N PRO A 117 -3.27 -1.65 16.05
CA PRO A 117 -4.47 -2.49 16.21
C PRO A 117 -5.77 -1.78 15.82
N ALA A 118 -5.80 -0.43 15.84
CA ALA A 118 -6.95 0.34 15.38
C ALA A 118 -6.98 0.56 13.86
N GLY A 119 -5.94 0.11 13.13
CA GLY A 119 -5.71 0.41 11.72
C GLY A 119 -4.68 1.52 11.54
N ALA A 120 -4.83 2.33 10.48
CA ALA A 120 -3.94 3.47 10.25
C ALA A 120 -4.19 4.54 11.32
N THR A 121 -3.20 4.78 12.18
CA THR A 121 -3.27 5.77 13.25
C THR A 121 -2.50 7.00 12.84
N GLU A 122 -3.14 8.17 12.88
CA GLU A 122 -2.49 9.45 12.57
C GLU A 122 -1.43 9.77 13.64
N CYS A 123 -0.24 10.20 13.22
CA CYS A 123 0.80 10.69 14.11
C CYS A 123 0.88 12.22 14.08
N THR A 124 1.30 12.79 15.20
CA THR A 124 1.76 14.17 15.26
C THR A 124 3.05 14.27 14.44
N LEU A 125 3.08 15.18 13.46
CA LEU A 125 4.22 15.40 12.58
C LEU A 125 4.69 16.84 12.69
N ASP A 126 6.00 17.03 12.89
CA ASP A 126 6.61 18.35 12.67
C ASP A 126 6.66 18.65 11.16
N LEU A 127 5.74 19.50 10.71
CA LEU A 127 5.63 19.90 9.31
C LEU A 127 6.86 20.68 8.81
N GLN A 128 7.61 21.34 9.68
CA GLN A 128 8.86 22.02 9.32
C GLN A 128 9.97 21.01 9.10
N ALA A 129 10.07 19.99 9.96
CA ALA A 129 11.00 18.88 9.74
C ALA A 129 10.70 18.15 8.43
N TRP A 130 9.42 17.87 8.17
CA TRP A 130 8.99 17.28 6.90
C TRP A 130 9.35 18.13 5.68
N ALA A 131 9.14 19.46 5.75
CA ALA A 131 9.49 20.35 4.66
C ALA A 131 11.00 20.31 4.32
N ARG A 132 11.87 20.31 5.33
CA ARG A 132 13.33 20.18 5.15
C ARG A 132 13.72 18.85 4.47
N LEU A 133 13.03 17.75 4.81
CA LEU A 133 13.24 16.48 4.12
C LEU A 133 12.87 16.56 2.64
N GLY A 134 11.75 17.23 2.31
CA GLY A 134 11.33 17.45 0.93
C GLY A 134 12.34 18.26 0.10
N GLU A 135 13.08 19.18 0.72
CA GLU A 135 14.15 19.94 0.05
C GLU A 135 15.40 19.09 -0.24
N SER A 136 15.67 18.10 0.62
CA SER A 136 16.91 17.31 0.56
C SER A 136 16.73 15.99 -0.21
N HIS A 137 15.52 15.41 -0.18
CA HIS A 137 15.18 14.11 -0.75
C HIS A 137 14.15 14.25 -1.88
N PRO A 138 14.56 14.16 -3.15
CA PRO A 138 13.67 14.25 -4.31
C PRO A 138 12.49 13.27 -4.26
N LEU A 139 12.72 12.04 -3.78
CA LEU A 139 11.66 11.03 -3.60
C LEU A 139 10.51 11.52 -2.71
N VAL A 140 10.83 12.25 -1.63
CA VAL A 140 9.82 12.81 -0.71
C VAL A 140 8.97 13.86 -1.41
N SER A 141 9.60 14.67 -2.27
CA SER A 141 8.91 15.72 -3.03
C SER A 141 8.13 15.22 -4.24
N SER A 142 8.47 14.03 -4.79
CA SER A 142 7.86 13.49 -6.00
C SER A 142 6.52 12.76 -5.79
N ALA A 143 6.12 12.55 -4.53
CA ALA A 143 4.88 11.85 -4.19
C ALA A 143 3.66 12.65 -4.66
N GLU A 144 2.78 12.00 -5.42
CA GLU A 144 1.52 12.58 -5.85
C GLU A 144 0.54 12.72 -4.67
N GLU A 145 -0.10 13.88 -4.60
CA GLU A 145 -1.09 14.19 -3.57
C GLU A 145 -2.24 13.18 -3.59
N ASP A 146 -2.68 12.80 -2.39
CA ASP A 146 -3.81 11.92 -2.08
C ASP A 146 -3.70 10.44 -2.53
N VAL A 147 -2.79 10.09 -3.44
CA VAL A 147 -2.71 8.73 -4.02
C VAL A 147 -1.38 8.01 -3.80
N GLU A 148 -0.34 8.72 -3.38
CA GLU A 148 0.96 8.13 -3.06
C GLU A 148 1.44 8.57 -1.70
N ALA A 149 2.18 7.68 -1.04
CA ALA A 149 2.76 7.95 0.26
C ALA A 149 4.26 7.69 0.26
N VAL A 150 4.97 8.46 1.07
CA VAL A 150 6.35 8.15 1.44
C VAL A 150 6.29 7.20 2.63
N LEU A 151 6.68 5.95 2.43
CA LEU A 151 6.82 4.94 3.47
C LEU A 151 8.23 5.00 4.03
N VAL A 152 8.38 5.09 5.35
CA VAL A 152 9.67 5.06 6.03
C VAL A 152 9.67 3.96 7.07
N SER A 153 10.73 3.14 7.07
CA SER A 153 10.97 2.10 8.06
C SER A 153 12.34 2.26 8.68
N ARG A 154 12.41 2.15 10.00
CA ARG A 154 13.65 2.06 10.77
C ARG A 154 13.82 0.63 11.28
N ALA A 155 14.89 -0.01 10.85
CA ALA A 155 15.37 -1.28 11.37
C ALA A 155 16.78 -1.10 11.97
N ASP A 156 17.31 -2.15 12.62
CA ASP A 156 18.67 -2.13 13.19
C ASP A 156 19.74 -1.87 12.12
N ALA A 157 19.47 -2.26 10.87
CA ALA A 157 20.36 -2.06 9.74
C ALA A 157 20.38 -0.61 9.19
N GLY A 158 19.40 0.21 9.55
CA GLY A 158 19.29 1.59 9.08
C GLY A 158 17.86 2.05 8.84
N VAL A 159 17.73 3.19 8.18
CA VAL A 159 16.44 3.75 7.75
C VAL A 159 16.29 3.54 6.26
N GLU A 160 15.18 2.92 5.88
CA GLU A 160 14.76 2.77 4.49
C GLU A 160 13.54 3.65 4.23
N HIS A 161 13.49 4.22 3.03
CA HIS A 161 12.34 5.01 2.61
C HIS A 161 11.99 4.72 1.15
N PHE A 162 10.70 4.71 0.87
CA PHE A 162 10.12 4.35 -0.41
C PHE A 162 8.97 5.29 -0.73
N LEU A 163 8.74 5.53 -2.01
CA LEU A 163 7.45 6.02 -2.48
C LEU A 163 6.63 4.80 -2.86
N VAL A 164 5.41 4.73 -2.34
CA VAL A 164 4.48 3.62 -2.57
C VAL A 164 3.08 4.14 -2.87
N PRO A 165 2.25 3.36 -3.56
CA PRO A 165 0.82 3.65 -3.69
C PRO A 165 0.14 3.67 -2.32
N ILE A 166 -0.83 4.57 -2.11
CA ILE A 166 -1.49 4.70 -0.81
C ILE A 166 -2.29 3.45 -0.42
N ASP A 167 -2.78 2.68 -1.39
CA ASP A 167 -3.51 1.43 -1.14
C ASP A 167 -2.64 0.36 -0.50
N ALA A 168 -1.35 0.29 -0.84
CA ALA A 168 -0.37 -0.59 -0.19
C ALA A 168 -0.22 -0.26 1.31
N CYS A 169 -0.25 1.04 1.67
CA CYS A 169 -0.19 1.46 3.06
C CYS A 169 -1.45 1.07 3.85
N TYR A 170 -2.63 1.24 3.25
CA TYR A 170 -3.89 0.83 3.87
C TYR A 170 -4.04 -0.69 3.96
N GLU A 171 -3.56 -1.43 2.95
CA GLU A 171 -3.48 -2.88 2.97
C GLU A 171 -2.61 -3.36 4.14
N LEU A 172 -1.42 -2.77 4.32
CA LEU A 172 -0.57 -3.05 5.48
C LEU A 172 -1.30 -2.75 6.78
N ALA A 173 -1.91 -1.58 6.92
CA ALA A 173 -2.63 -1.21 8.13
C ALA A 173 -3.78 -2.19 8.45
N GLY A 174 -4.50 -2.65 7.43
CA GLY A 174 -5.54 -3.68 7.54
C GLY A 174 -4.98 -5.03 7.98
N ARG A 175 -3.87 -5.47 7.38
CA ARG A 175 -3.17 -6.71 7.77
C ARG A 175 -2.71 -6.67 9.22
N ILE A 176 -2.08 -5.57 9.65
CA ILE A 176 -1.61 -5.41 11.03
C ILE A 176 -2.77 -5.40 12.02
N ARG A 177 -3.87 -4.72 11.68
CA ARG A 177 -5.09 -4.75 12.49
C ARG A 177 -5.65 -6.17 12.69
N LEU A 178 -5.57 -7.03 11.69
CA LEU A 178 -6.04 -8.42 11.76
C LEU A 178 -5.10 -9.35 12.54
N LEU A 179 -3.79 -9.16 12.37
CA LEU A 179 -2.76 -10.00 12.99
C LEU A 179 -2.38 -9.55 14.40
N TRP A 180 -2.88 -8.41 14.87
CA TRP A 180 -2.49 -7.88 16.17
C TRP A 180 -2.90 -8.81 17.31
N GLN A 181 -1.91 -9.35 18.02
CA GLN A 181 -2.11 -10.14 19.23
C GLN A 181 -1.32 -9.49 20.40
N GLY A 182 -1.98 -9.28 21.54
CA GLY A 182 -1.33 -8.77 22.75
C GLY A 182 -0.94 -7.28 22.72
N PHE A 183 0.06 -6.90 23.52
CA PHE A 183 0.48 -5.49 23.71
C PHE A 183 1.57 -5.02 22.73
N ASP A 184 2.36 -5.94 22.17
CA ASP A 184 3.57 -5.65 21.39
C ASP A 184 3.45 -6.02 19.90
N GLY A 185 2.22 -6.30 19.44
CA GLY A 185 1.90 -6.75 18.09
C GLY A 185 2.28 -8.20 17.79
N GLY A 186 2.98 -8.88 18.70
CA GLY A 186 3.45 -10.24 18.52
C GLY A 186 4.50 -10.41 17.41
N ALA A 187 5.04 -11.64 17.30
CA ALA A 187 5.99 -12.00 16.26
C ALA A 187 5.34 -11.98 14.85
N GLU A 188 4.04 -12.30 14.76
CA GLU A 188 3.29 -12.36 13.50
C GLU A 188 3.17 -10.99 12.83
N ALA A 189 2.88 -9.91 13.57
CA ALA A 189 2.83 -8.57 12.98
C ALA A 189 4.20 -8.10 12.49
N ARG A 190 5.27 -8.41 13.24
CA ARG A 190 6.65 -8.09 12.81
C ARG A 190 7.01 -8.84 11.53
N GLN A 191 6.67 -10.13 11.44
CA GLN A 191 6.87 -10.92 10.24
C GLN A 191 6.08 -10.34 9.05
N ALA A 192 4.81 -9.96 9.25
CA ALA A 192 3.98 -9.37 8.20
C ALA A 192 4.54 -8.02 7.70
N ILE A 193 5.11 -7.20 8.59
CA ILE A 193 5.81 -5.96 8.20
C ILE A 193 7.04 -6.29 7.35
N GLU A 194 7.86 -7.25 7.77
CA GLU A 194 9.07 -7.62 7.01
C GLU A 194 8.72 -8.21 5.63
N GLU A 195 7.71 -9.08 5.55
CA GLU A 195 7.21 -9.61 4.27
C GLU A 195 6.69 -8.50 3.36
N PHE A 196 5.95 -7.53 3.92
CA PHE A 196 5.50 -6.36 3.19
C PHE A 196 6.68 -5.51 2.67
N LEU A 197 7.66 -5.20 3.52
CA LEU A 197 8.85 -4.45 3.12
C LEU A 197 9.67 -5.21 2.07
N GLY A 198 9.76 -6.53 2.17
CA GLY A 198 10.37 -7.39 1.15
C GLY A 198 9.68 -7.25 -0.21
N SER A 199 8.34 -7.23 -0.24
CA SER A 199 7.55 -6.98 -1.44
C SER A 199 7.77 -5.58 -2.02
N VAL A 200 7.78 -4.55 -1.16
CA VAL A 200 8.08 -3.16 -1.55
C VAL A 200 9.46 -3.08 -2.19
N ARG A 201 10.50 -3.63 -1.55
CA ARG A 201 11.88 -3.65 -2.08
C ARG A 201 11.97 -4.35 -3.44
N ALA A 202 11.21 -5.42 -3.66
CA ALA A 202 11.21 -6.16 -4.92
C ALA A 202 10.53 -5.41 -6.07
N ARG A 203 9.54 -4.55 -5.76
CA ARG A 203 8.80 -3.75 -6.75
C ARG A 203 9.44 -2.39 -6.99
N ALA A 204 10.14 -1.85 -5.99
CA ALA A 204 10.73 -0.52 -6.03
C ALA A 204 11.76 -0.39 -7.15
N ARG A 205 11.58 0.65 -7.96
CA ARG A 205 12.54 1.06 -8.98
C ARG A 205 13.37 2.24 -8.47
N ASP A 206 14.60 2.34 -8.94
CA ASP A 206 15.43 3.50 -8.59
C ASP A 206 14.80 4.77 -9.19
N LEU A 207 14.69 5.80 -8.37
CA LEU A 207 14.28 7.12 -8.82
C LEU A 207 15.31 7.60 -9.84
N VAL A 208 14.87 7.77 -11.08
CA VAL A 208 15.69 8.38 -12.12
C VAL A 208 15.57 9.89 -11.93
N PRO A 209 16.67 10.63 -11.71
CA PRO A 209 16.61 12.08 -11.64
C PRO A 209 16.04 12.63 -12.95
N GLU A 210 15.01 13.45 -12.89
CA GLU A 210 14.59 14.22 -14.05
C GLU A 210 15.79 15.08 -14.51
N THR A 211 16.19 14.89 -15.76
CA THR A 211 17.34 15.57 -16.40
C THR A 211 16.94 16.93 -16.92
#